data_AF-A0A135VXN0-F1
#
_entry.id   AF-A0A135VXN0-F1
#
_cell.length_a   1.000
_cell.length_b   1.000
_cell.length_c   1.000
_cell.angle_alpha   90.00
_cell.angle_beta   90.00
_cell.angle_gamma   90.00
#
_symmetry.space_group_name_H-M   'P 1'
#
loop_
_entity.id
_entity.type
_entity.pdbx_description
1 polymer ?
#
loop_
_entity_poly.entity_id
_entity_poly.type
_entity_poly.pdbx_seq_one_letter_code
_entity_poly.pdbx_strand_id
1 'polypeptide(L)'
;MQRSSIRHHKSLVEASDTTYNPEPIKIKVFTSKQCAFCNIALQIVEEAVGRLDYYHPFLEVVETPVDKRPRLTERLQILAVPTIVVSDSRIVGLPHADELEQLIHQEMFHSKLK
;
A
#
# COMPACT_ATOMS: atom_id res chain seq x y z
N MET A 1 61.76 22.78 23.92
CA MET A 1 61.15 22.74 25.28
C MET A 1 60.07 23.80 25.34
N GLN A 2 58.86 23.42 25.81
CA GLN A 2 57.68 24.25 26.19
C GLN A 2 56.99 25.01 25.04
N ARG A 3 55.66 25.18 24.96
CA ARG A 3 54.45 24.77 25.72
C ARG A 3 53.26 25.15 24.81
N SER A 4 52.12 24.46 24.99
CA SER A 4 50.74 25.01 25.01
C SER A 4 49.70 24.17 24.27
N SER A 5 49.02 23.39 25.12
CA SER A 5 47.64 22.94 25.06
C SER A 5 46.64 23.96 24.46
N ILE A 6 45.83 23.55 23.48
CA ILE A 6 44.48 24.09 23.26
C ILE A 6 43.50 22.96 22.90
N ARG A 7 42.71 22.64 23.92
CA ARG A 7 41.35 22.09 24.03
C ARG A 7 40.64 21.55 22.78
N HIS A 8 40.16 20.32 22.96
CA HIS A 8 39.06 19.68 22.25
C HIS A 8 37.83 20.59 22.13
N HIS A 9 37.42 20.88 20.90
CA HIS A 9 36.02 21.17 20.61
C HIS A 9 35.39 19.94 19.99
N LYS A 10 34.75 19.19 20.89
CA LYS A 10 33.68 18.23 20.62
C LYS A 10 32.63 18.93 19.74
N SER A 11 32.38 18.42 18.54
CA SER A 11 31.11 18.64 17.85
C SER A 11 30.54 17.28 17.48
N LEU A 12 29.76 16.76 18.42
CA LEU A 12 28.73 15.77 18.16
C LEU A 12 27.73 16.44 17.21
N VAL A 13 27.60 15.93 15.99
CA VAL A 13 26.36 16.06 15.23
C VAL A 13 25.99 14.65 14.81
N GLU A 14 25.09 14.06 15.60
CA GLU A 14 24.28 12.92 15.23
C GLU A 14 23.42 13.35 14.05
N ALA A 15 23.66 12.78 12.87
CA ALA A 15 22.65 12.66 11.84
C ALA A 15 22.30 11.18 11.79
N SER A 16 21.30 10.79 12.57
CA SER A 16 20.58 9.54 12.38
C SER A 16 19.89 9.61 11.02
N ASP A 17 20.63 9.24 9.97
CA ASP A 17 20.09 8.96 8.65
C ASP A 17 19.25 7.68 8.76
N THR A 18 18.04 7.85 9.27
CA THR A 18 17.00 6.84 9.16
C THR A 18 16.44 7.06 7.77
N THR A 19 16.89 6.25 6.81
CA THR A 19 16.30 6.15 5.49
C THR A 19 14.82 5.78 5.65
N TYR A 20 13.95 6.79 5.69
CA TYR A 20 12.50 6.61 5.72
C TYR A 20 12.10 6.05 4.35
N ASN A 21 12.00 4.73 4.27
CA ASN A 21 11.38 4.04 3.15
C ASN A 21 9.96 3.68 3.57
N PRO A 22 8.94 4.52 3.30
CA PRO A 22 7.57 4.20 3.65
C PRO A 22 7.17 2.91 2.94
N GLU A 23 6.67 1.92 3.69
CA GLU A 23 6.12 0.71 3.09
C GLU A 23 4.98 1.11 2.13
N PRO A 24 4.95 0.59 0.89
CA PRO A 24 3.91 0.94 -0.06
C PRO A 24 2.53 0.52 0.44
N ILE A 25 1.52 1.32 0.10
CA ILE A 25 0.12 0.98 0.36
C ILE A 25 -0.26 -0.18 -0.55
N LYS A 26 -0.65 -1.29 0.09
CA LYS A 26 -1.03 -2.52 -0.62
C LYS A 26 -2.49 -2.47 -1.02
N ILE A 27 -2.73 -2.56 -2.33
CA ILE A 27 -4.05 -2.70 -2.95
C ILE A 27 -4.25 -4.20 -3.22
N LYS A 28 -4.99 -4.87 -2.33
CA LYS A 28 -5.20 -6.32 -2.42
C LYS A 28 -6.44 -6.62 -3.24
N VAL A 29 -6.31 -7.45 -4.26
CA VAL A 29 -7.43 -7.92 -5.08
C VAL A 29 -7.67 -9.39 -4.79
N PHE A 30 -8.74 -9.71 -4.07
CA PHE A 30 -9.11 -11.07 -3.73
C PHE A 30 -9.82 -11.72 -4.91
N THR A 31 -9.24 -12.81 -5.43
CA THR A 31 -9.69 -13.49 -6.66
C THR A 31 -9.96 -14.97 -6.43
N SER A 32 -10.68 -15.60 -7.36
CA SER A 32 -10.86 -17.05 -7.43
C SER A 32 -10.76 -17.51 -8.88
N LYS A 33 -10.29 -18.74 -9.10
CA LYS A 33 -10.30 -19.38 -10.43
C LYS A 33 -11.70 -19.51 -11.05
N GLN A 34 -12.76 -19.51 -10.23
CA GLN A 34 -14.14 -19.65 -10.71
C GLN A 34 -14.83 -18.30 -10.96
N CYS A 35 -14.11 -17.19 -10.73
CA CYS A 35 -14.64 -15.84 -10.84
C CYS A 35 -14.56 -15.32 -12.27
N ALA A 36 -15.71 -15.15 -12.92
CA ALA A 36 -15.79 -14.62 -14.29
C ALA A 36 -15.27 -13.17 -14.42
N PHE A 37 -15.29 -12.40 -13.34
CA PHE A 37 -15.02 -10.97 -13.35
C PHE A 37 -13.66 -10.57 -12.75
N CYS A 38 -12.89 -11.52 -12.22
CA CYS A 38 -11.69 -11.17 -11.44
C CYS A 38 -10.56 -10.58 -12.30
N ASN A 39 -10.43 -11.02 -13.55
CA ASN A 39 -9.47 -10.42 -14.48
C ASN A 39 -9.85 -8.96 -14.82
N ILE A 40 -11.14 -8.65 -14.89
CA ILE A 40 -11.63 -7.29 -15.15
C ILE A 40 -11.34 -6.41 -13.93
N ALA A 41 -11.56 -6.91 -12.71
CA ALA A 41 -11.21 -6.19 -11.49
C ALA A 41 -9.71 -5.86 -11.41
N LEU A 42 -8.84 -6.80 -11.77
CA LEU A 42 -7.39 -6.55 -11.83
C LEU A 42 -7.05 -5.45 -12.84
N GLN A 43 -7.66 -5.48 -14.03
CA GLN A 43 -7.46 -4.45 -15.05
C GLN A 43 -7.90 -3.06 -14.57
N ILE A 44 -9.05 -2.97 -13.89
CA ILE A 44 -9.54 -1.70 -13.32
C ILE A 44 -8.58 -1.18 -12.25
N VAL A 45 -8.01 -2.07 -11.44
CA VAL A 45 -7.03 -1.70 -10.41
C VAL A 45 -5.75 -1.17 -11.02
N GLU A 46 -5.20 -1.86 -12.02
CA GLU A 46 -4.02 -1.39 -12.76
C GLU A 46 -4.30 -0.05 -13.46
N GLU A 47 -5.48 0.12 -14.05
CA GLU A 47 -5.89 1.39 -14.66
C GLU A 47 -5.95 2.52 -13.63
N ALA A 48 -6.59 2.30 -12.47
CA ALA A 48 -6.68 3.31 -11.41
C ALA A 48 -5.30 3.69 -10.85
N VAL A 49 -4.41 2.70 -10.64
CA VAL A 49 -3.03 2.94 -10.18
C VAL A 49 -2.21 3.67 -11.25
N GLY A 50 -2.37 3.33 -12.53
CA GLY A 50 -1.72 4.01 -13.64
C GLY A 50 -2.15 5.47 -13.81
N ARG A 51 -3.36 5.85 -13.37
CA ARG A 51 -3.77 7.26 -13.31
C ARG A 51 -3.12 8.04 -12.18
N LEU A 52 -2.53 7.33 -11.21
CA LEU A 52 -1.84 7.86 -10.04
C LEU A 52 -0.32 7.82 -10.21
N ASP A 53 0.19 8.13 -11.41
CA ASP A 53 1.62 8.05 -11.79
C ASP A 53 2.57 8.66 -10.74
N TYR A 54 2.21 9.81 -10.16
CA TYR A 54 3.03 10.47 -9.13
C TYR A 54 3.17 9.63 -7.84
N TYR A 55 2.15 8.85 -7.51
CA TYR A 55 2.09 8.02 -6.31
C TYR A 55 2.46 6.56 -6.56
N HIS A 56 2.65 6.15 -7.81
CA HIS A 56 2.97 4.78 -8.20
C HIS A 56 4.10 4.12 -7.36
N PRO A 57 5.21 4.80 -6.99
CA PRO A 57 6.24 4.20 -6.13
C PRO A 57 5.76 3.82 -4.72
N PHE A 58 4.63 4.37 -4.27
CA PHE A 58 4.03 4.15 -2.97
C PHE A 58 2.82 3.21 -3.02
N LEU A 59 2.49 2.63 -4.18
CA LEU A 59 1.37 1.74 -4.37
C LEU A 59 1.86 0.36 -4.81
N GLU A 60 1.30 -0.70 -4.22
CA GLU A 60 1.60 -2.08 -4.59
C GLU A 60 0.30 -2.84 -4.84
N VAL A 61 0.07 -3.30 -6.08
CA VAL A 61 -1.07 -4.15 -6.42
C VAL A 61 -0.74 -5.61 -6.11
N VAL A 62 -1.59 -6.26 -5.31
CA VAL A 62 -1.38 -7.65 -4.86
C VAL A 62 -2.60 -8.50 -5.16
N GLU A 63 -2.51 -9.35 -6.18
CA GLU A 63 -3.50 -10.41 -6.38
C GLU A 63 -3.44 -11.43 -5.23
N THR A 64 -4.60 -11.74 -4.64
CA THR A 64 -4.74 -12.65 -3.52
C THR A 64 -5.78 -13.74 -3.84
N PRO A 65 -5.37 -14.88 -4.44
CA PRO A 65 -6.28 -15.99 -4.72
C PRO A 65 -6.79 -16.64 -3.44
N VAL A 66 -8.11 -16.84 -3.35
CA VAL A 66 -8.77 -17.38 -2.14
C VAL A 66 -9.02 -18.88 -2.17
N ASP A 67 -8.95 -19.53 -3.33
CA ASP A 67 -9.38 -20.92 -3.56
C ASP A 67 -8.73 -21.95 -2.61
N LYS A 68 -7.55 -21.66 -2.09
CA LYS A 68 -6.78 -22.56 -1.21
C LYS A 68 -6.53 -21.97 0.18
N ARG A 69 -7.20 -20.86 0.53
CA ARG A 69 -6.92 -20.08 1.74
C ARG A 69 -8.19 -19.80 2.56
N PRO A 70 -8.96 -20.82 2.99
CA PRO A 70 -10.23 -20.61 3.73
C PRO A 70 -10.04 -19.83 5.04
N ARG A 71 -8.92 -20.04 5.74
CA ARG A 71 -8.58 -19.27 6.96
C ARG A 71 -8.29 -17.79 6.69
N LEU A 72 -7.93 -17.41 5.45
CA LEU A 72 -7.69 -16.02 5.08
C LEU A 72 -9.03 -15.32 4.80
N THR A 73 -9.94 -15.99 4.08
CA THR A 73 -11.28 -15.46 3.78
C THR A 73 -12.11 -15.27 5.05
N GLU A 74 -12.05 -16.20 6.00
CA GLU A 74 -12.76 -16.09 7.28
C GLU A 74 -12.25 -14.90 8.11
N ARG A 75 -10.92 -14.78 8.29
CA ARG A 75 -10.32 -13.70 9.09
C ARG A 75 -10.55 -12.32 8.50
N LEU A 76 -10.54 -12.21 7.16
CA LEU A 76 -10.73 -10.94 6.46
C LEU A 76 -12.21 -10.69 6.09
N GLN A 77 -13.10 -11.61 6.42
CA GLN A 77 -14.52 -11.59 6.07
C GLN A 77 -14.73 -11.34 4.57
N ILE A 78 -13.98 -12.05 3.73
CA ILE A 78 -14.13 -12.03 2.27
C ILE A 78 -15.26 -12.98 1.91
N LEU A 79 -16.46 -12.43 1.72
CA LEU A 79 -17.69 -13.17 1.44
C LEU A 79 -17.92 -13.39 -0.07
N ALA A 80 -17.30 -12.55 -0.91
CA ALA A 80 -17.45 -12.59 -2.35
C ALA A 80 -16.14 -12.17 -3.05
N VAL A 81 -16.00 -12.57 -4.31
CA VAL A 81 -14.91 -12.15 -5.19
C VAL A 81 -15.49 -11.61 -6.51
N PRO A 82 -14.86 -10.63 -7.18
CA PRO A 82 -13.66 -9.92 -6.72
C PRO A 82 -13.97 -9.02 -5.51
N THR A 83 -13.02 -8.91 -4.58
CA THR A 83 -13.05 -7.89 -3.52
C THR A 83 -11.72 -7.15 -3.54
N ILE A 84 -11.76 -5.83 -3.57
CA ILE A 84 -10.58 -4.96 -3.55
C ILE A 84 -10.48 -4.37 -2.16
N VAL A 85 -9.29 -4.43 -1.54
CA VAL A 85 -9.01 -3.86 -0.23
C VAL A 85 -7.85 -2.89 -0.35
N VAL A 86 -8.07 -1.66 0.08
CA VAL A 86 -7.06 -0.60 0.18
C VAL A 86 -7.00 -0.20 1.65
N SER A 87 -5.89 -0.51 2.33
CA SER A 87 -5.75 -0.30 3.77
C SER A 87 -6.92 -0.90 4.57
N ASP A 88 -7.76 -0.07 5.21
CA ASP A 88 -8.93 -0.50 6.00
C ASP A 88 -10.23 -0.54 5.17
N SER A 89 -10.22 0.06 3.98
CA SER A 89 -11.37 0.18 3.09
C SER A 89 -11.51 -0.99 2.13
N ARG A 90 -12.76 -1.32 1.77
CA ARG A 90 -13.08 -2.45 0.88
C ARG A 90 -14.16 -2.11 -0.14
N ILE A 91 -14.01 -2.65 -1.34
CA ILE A 91 -15.01 -2.65 -2.41
C ILE A 91 -15.28 -4.10 -2.80
N VAL A 92 -16.54 -4.49 -2.87
CA VAL A 92 -16.97 -5.81 -3.35
C VAL A 92 -17.53 -5.66 -4.76
N GLY A 93 -17.03 -6.45 -5.71
CA GLY A 93 -17.45 -6.42 -7.11
C GLY A 93 -16.51 -5.62 -8.02
N LEU A 94 -17.09 -5.06 -9.07
CA LEU A 94 -16.37 -4.30 -10.11
C LEU A 94 -16.64 -2.80 -9.93
N PRO A 95 -15.71 -2.01 -9.36
CA PRO A 95 -15.84 -0.56 -9.34
C PRO A 95 -15.54 0.04 -10.71
N HIS A 96 -15.82 1.33 -10.85
CA HIS A 96 -15.17 2.14 -11.89
C HIS A 96 -13.76 2.56 -11.45
N ALA A 97 -12.87 2.83 -12.41
CA ALA A 97 -11.50 3.28 -12.10
C ALA A 97 -11.50 4.57 -11.25
N ASP A 98 -12.41 5.50 -11.53
CA ASP A 98 -12.55 6.77 -10.79
C ASP A 98 -12.91 6.55 -9.31
N GLU A 99 -13.76 5.57 -9.01
CA GLU A 99 -14.14 5.23 -7.63
C GLU A 99 -12.95 4.68 -6.86
N LEU A 100 -12.16 3.82 -7.51
CA LEU A 100 -10.97 3.25 -6.91
C LEU A 100 -9.87 4.29 -6.71
N GLU A 101 -9.69 5.21 -7.66
CA GLU A 101 -8.77 6.34 -7.55
C GLU A 101 -9.12 7.21 -6.33
N GLN A 102 -10.40 7.57 -6.17
CA GLN A 102 -10.88 8.33 -5.01
C GLN A 102 -10.62 7.60 -3.70
N LEU A 103 -10.85 6.28 -3.67
CA LEU A 103 -10.59 5.47 -2.48
C LEU A 103 -9.11 5.45 -2.12
N ILE A 104 -8.23 5.24 -3.11
CA ILE A 104 -6.78 5.24 -2.89
C ILE A 104 -6.34 6.59 -2.33
N HIS A 105 -6.80 7.70 -2.93
CA HIS A 105 -6.50 9.03 -2.41
C HIS A 105 -6.94 9.19 -0.94
N GLN A 106 -8.17 8.80 -0.59
CA GLN A 106 -8.66 8.89 0.79
C GLN A 106 -7.78 8.12 1.77
N GLU A 107 -7.41 6.88 1.42
CA GLU A 107 -6.57 6.03 2.27
C GLU A 107 -5.12 6.54 2.37
N MET A 108 -4.58 7.18 1.33
CA MET A 108 -3.28 7.84 1.37
C MET A 108 -3.21 9.00 2.37
N PHE A 109 -4.32 9.72 2.58
CA PHE A 109 -4.38 10.81 3.56
C PHE A 109 -4.69 10.31 4.98
N HIS A 110 -5.56 9.30 5.12
CA HIS A 110 -5.87 8.71 6.42
C HIS A 110 -4.71 7.94 7.04
N SER A 111 -3.91 7.25 6.23
CA SER A 111 -2.72 6.50 6.70
C SER A 111 -1.61 7.39 7.29
N LYS A 112 -1.58 8.69 6.96
CA LYS A 112 -0.60 9.66 7.48
C LYS A 112 -1.00 10.32 8.81
N LEU A 113 -2.21 10.05 9.31
CA LEU A 113 -2.78 10.69 10.51
C LEU A 113 -2.88 9.75 11.73
N LYS A 114 -2.42 8.50 11.62
CA LYS A 114 -2.32 7.52 12.71
C LYS A 114 -0.86 7.34 13.11
#